data_AF-A0A8T7GR24-F1
#
_entry.id   AF-A0A8T7GR24-F1
#
_cell.length_a   1.000
_cell.length_b   1.000
_cell.length_c   1.000
_cell.angle_alpha   90.00
_cell.angle_beta   90.00
_cell.angle_gamma   90.00
#
_symmetry.space_group_name_H-M   'P 1'
#
loop_
_entity.id
_entity.type
_entity.pdbx_description
1 polymer ?
#
loop_
_entity_poly.entity_id
_entity_poly.type
_entity_poly.pdbx_seq_one_letter_code
_entity_poly.pdbx_strand_id
1 'polypeptide(L)'
;MGVDVEPGCGGRCYSVVVVEGESVKAKYESVPLYRLVRLVWEHSPDILALDNVYELGRDRREVARVLSLLPPSVEVVQVTRLPDGTLMDIRRLARLAGVDPGPGKPSPGRTAYLAAILASMGYGSSVRYVEERTRIVVARARRLKHGGMS
;
A
#
# COMPACT_ATOMS: atom_id res chain seq x y z
N MET A 1 -3.99 5.90 -0.01
CA MET A 1 -4.36 5.36 1.33
C MET A 1 -3.44 4.20 1.63
N GLY A 2 -2.91 4.08 2.85
CA GLY A 2 -2.08 2.95 3.27
C GLY A 2 -2.69 2.20 4.45
N VAL A 3 -2.39 0.91 4.52
CA VAL A 3 -2.97 -0.05 5.46
C VAL A 3 -1.88 -0.97 5.99
N ASP A 4 -1.96 -1.30 7.28
CA ASP A 4 -1.11 -2.29 7.95
C ASP A 4 -1.93 -3.08 8.97
N VAL A 5 -1.62 -4.35 9.19
CA VAL A 5 -2.30 -5.18 10.21
C VAL A 5 -1.93 -4.71 11.61
N GLU A 6 -2.95 -4.48 12.41
CA GLU A 6 -2.82 -4.07 13.80
C GLU A 6 -3.08 -5.27 14.72
N PRO A 7 -2.09 -5.68 15.53
CA PRO A 7 -2.30 -6.73 16.53
C PRO A 7 -3.11 -6.17 17.71
N GLY A 8 -3.90 -7.03 18.36
CA GLY A 8 -4.52 -6.71 19.66
C GLY A 8 -6.03 -6.45 19.64
N CYS A 9 -6.69 -6.54 18.48
CA CYS A 9 -8.14 -6.70 18.45
C CYS A 9 -8.49 -8.19 18.41
N GLY A 10 -9.66 -8.61 18.91
CA GLY A 10 -10.11 -10.02 18.95
C GLY A 10 -10.33 -10.70 17.59
N GLY A 11 -9.72 -10.18 16.52
CA GLY A 11 -9.78 -10.60 15.14
C GLY A 11 -8.68 -9.90 14.32
N ARG A 12 -8.84 -9.82 12.99
CA ARG A 12 -7.93 -9.04 12.16
C ARG A 12 -8.41 -7.60 12.03
N CYS A 13 -7.62 -6.66 12.54
CA CYS A 13 -7.83 -5.24 12.38
C CYS A 13 -6.66 -4.59 11.67
N TYR A 14 -6.91 -3.37 11.20
CA TYR A 14 -5.98 -2.61 10.41
C TYR A 14 -5.82 -1.21 10.97
N SER A 15 -4.61 -0.69 10.89
CA SER A 15 -4.35 0.73 10.93
C SER A 15 -4.43 1.28 9.51
N VAL A 16 -5.19 2.35 9.32
CA VAL A 16 -5.45 2.97 8.01
C VAL A 16 -5.03 4.43 8.05
N VAL A 17 -4.23 4.85 7.07
CA VAL A 17 -3.80 6.24 6.92
C VAL A 17 -4.17 6.76 5.53
N VAL A 18 -4.89 7.87 5.50
CA VAL A 18 -5.24 8.58 4.26
C VAL A 18 -4.30 9.76 4.12
N VAL A 19 -3.65 9.85 2.96
CA VAL A 19 -2.73 10.94 2.62
C VAL A 19 -3.15 11.60 1.32
N GLU A 20 -2.88 12.90 1.21
CA GLU A 20 -2.97 13.68 -0.03
C GLU A 20 -1.62 14.37 -0.22
N GLY A 21 -0.87 13.94 -1.24
CA GLY A 21 0.56 14.24 -1.33
C GLY A 21 1.30 13.71 -0.10
N GLU A 22 1.97 14.60 0.63
CA GLU A 22 2.68 14.28 1.88
C GLU A 22 1.85 14.53 3.15
N SER A 23 0.66 15.13 3.00
CA SER A 23 -0.18 15.53 4.12
C SER A 23 -1.10 14.41 4.57
N VAL A 24 -1.15 14.12 5.87
CA VAL A 24 -2.11 13.17 6.44
C VAL A 24 -3.47 13.83 6.57
N LYS A 25 -4.49 13.22 5.96
CA LYS A 25 -5.88 13.68 6.01
C LYS A 25 -6.70 12.98 7.10
N ALA A 26 -6.47 11.68 7.28
CA ALA A 26 -7.17 10.89 8.28
C ALA A 26 -6.30 9.72 8.75
N LYS A 27 -6.54 9.31 9.99
CA LYS A 27 -5.97 8.09 10.58
C LYS A 27 -7.09 7.33 11.29
N TYR A 28 -7.06 6.02 11.15
CA TYR A 28 -7.99 5.11 11.82
C TYR A 28 -7.19 3.94 12.38
N GLU A 29 -7.48 3.56 13.61
CA GLU A 29 -6.86 2.44 14.31
C GLU A 29 -7.93 1.38 14.63
N SER A 30 -7.50 0.13 14.82
CA SER A 30 -8.36 -1.01 15.14
C SER A 30 -9.53 -1.17 14.15
N VAL A 31 -9.28 -0.94 12.86
CA VAL A 31 -10.30 -0.98 11.81
C VAL A 31 -10.56 -2.44 11.39
N PRO A 32 -11.78 -2.99 11.56
CA PRO A 32 -12.10 -4.31 11.03
C PRO A 32 -12.25 -4.29 9.51
N LEU A 33 -12.12 -5.46 8.86
CA LEU A 33 -12.13 -5.58 7.39
C LEU A 33 -13.35 -4.92 6.71
N TYR A 34 -14.57 -5.13 7.22
CA TYR A 34 -15.78 -4.53 6.63
C TYR A 34 -15.73 -3.00 6.66
N ARG A 35 -15.13 -2.43 7.72
CA ARG A 35 -14.96 -0.98 7.85
C ARG A 35 -13.82 -0.47 6.98
N LEU A 36 -12.75 -1.24 6.80
CA LEU A 36 -11.71 -0.93 5.83
C LEU A 36 -12.31 -0.79 4.42
N VAL A 37 -13.08 -1.79 3.97
CA VAL A 37 -13.75 -1.74 2.66
C VAL A 37 -14.60 -0.48 2.54
N ARG A 38 -15.42 -0.17 3.56
CA ARG A 38 -16.22 1.06 3.59
C ARG A 38 -15.38 2.33 3.49
N LEU A 39 -14.28 2.43 4.24
CA LEU A 39 -13.38 3.59 4.18
C LEU A 39 -12.77 3.76 2.79
N VAL A 40 -12.43 2.66 2.10
CA VAL A 40 -11.93 2.73 0.72
C VAL A 40 -13.01 3.27 -0.22
N TRP A 41 -14.28 2.89 -0.05
CA TRP A 41 -15.39 3.48 -0.81
C TRP A 41 -15.61 4.97 -0.47
N GLU A 42 -15.63 5.31 0.82
CA GLU A 42 -15.88 6.67 1.32
C GLU A 42 -14.79 7.66 0.89
N HIS A 43 -13.52 7.28 0.97
CA HIS A 43 -12.39 8.13 0.56
C HIS A 43 -12.03 8.00 -0.92
N SER A 44 -12.47 6.93 -1.60
CA SER A 44 -12.17 6.64 -3.02
C SER A 44 -10.71 6.93 -3.41
N PRO A 45 -9.70 6.34 -2.72
CA PRO A 45 -8.31 6.64 -2.98
C PRO A 45 -7.86 6.10 -4.35
N ASP A 46 -6.98 6.80 -5.05
CA ASP A 46 -6.39 6.26 -6.30
C ASP A 46 -5.60 4.97 -6.04
N ILE A 47 -4.89 4.93 -4.90
CA ILE A 47 -4.02 3.82 -4.52
C ILE A 47 -4.32 3.35 -3.09
N LEU A 48 -4.48 2.04 -2.92
CA LEU A 48 -4.49 1.33 -1.64
C LEU A 48 -3.16 0.58 -1.46
N ALA A 49 -2.32 1.09 -0.57
CA ALA A 49 -0.97 0.58 -0.33
C ALA A 49 -0.91 -0.36 0.89
N LEU A 50 -0.23 -1.48 0.72
CA LEU A 50 0.00 -2.50 1.75
C LEU A 50 1.49 -2.85 1.78
N ASP A 51 2.02 -3.23 2.95
CA ASP A 51 3.34 -3.82 3.04
C ASP A 51 3.35 -5.25 2.46
N ASN A 52 2.27 -6.01 2.66
CA ASN A 52 2.09 -7.39 2.24
C ASN A 52 0.60 -7.65 1.93
N VAL A 53 0.31 -8.21 0.75
CA VAL A 53 -1.09 -8.46 0.32
C VAL A 53 -1.82 -9.50 1.15
N TYR A 54 -1.09 -10.44 1.76
CA TYR A 54 -1.65 -11.49 2.60
C TYR A 54 -2.11 -10.97 3.97
N GLU A 55 -1.93 -9.69 4.22
CA GLU A 55 -2.59 -9.00 5.32
C GLU A 55 -4.10 -8.91 5.12
N LEU A 56 -4.57 -8.72 3.87
CA LEU A 56 -6.01 -8.67 3.59
C LEU A 56 -6.72 -10.02 3.76
N GLY A 57 -6.00 -11.13 3.62
CA GLY A 57 -6.56 -12.48 3.58
C GLY A 57 -5.49 -13.54 3.83
N ARG A 58 -5.86 -14.61 4.54
CA ARG A 58 -4.94 -15.70 4.92
C ARG A 58 -4.42 -16.50 3.73
N ASP A 59 -5.15 -16.48 2.61
CA ASP A 59 -4.77 -17.17 1.39
C ASP A 59 -5.14 -16.34 0.15
N ARG A 60 -4.75 -16.83 -1.03
CA ARG A 60 -5.00 -16.16 -2.32
C ARG A 60 -6.49 -15.98 -2.60
N ARG A 61 -7.35 -16.90 -2.16
CA ARG A 61 -8.81 -16.83 -2.39
C ARG A 61 -9.43 -15.77 -1.49
N GLU A 62 -9.02 -15.70 -0.22
CA GLU A 62 -9.44 -14.64 0.71
C GLU A 62 -9.02 -13.27 0.21
N VAL A 63 -7.76 -13.11 -0.20
CA VAL A 63 -7.28 -11.85 -0.77
C VAL A 63 -8.10 -11.48 -2.01
N ALA A 64 -8.32 -12.41 -2.94
CA ALA A 64 -9.12 -12.16 -4.13
C ALA A 64 -10.55 -11.72 -3.80
N ARG A 65 -11.19 -12.36 -2.81
CA ARG A 65 -12.52 -11.95 -2.33
C ARG A 65 -12.49 -10.53 -1.79
N VAL A 66 -11.52 -10.16 -0.95
CA VAL A 66 -11.41 -8.79 -0.44
C VAL A 66 -11.20 -7.78 -1.56
N LEU A 67 -10.30 -8.06 -2.50
CA LEU A 67 -10.04 -7.18 -3.64
C LEU A 67 -11.31 -6.96 -4.49
N SER A 68 -12.16 -7.98 -4.64
CA SER A 68 -13.43 -7.87 -5.38
C SER A 68 -14.48 -6.97 -4.71
N LEU A 69 -14.32 -6.64 -3.42
CA LEU A 69 -15.21 -5.74 -2.67
C LEU A 69 -14.79 -4.27 -2.76
N LEU A 70 -13.59 -3.98 -3.27
CA LEU A 70 -13.06 -2.63 -3.38
C LEU A 70 -13.63 -1.92 -4.62
N PRO A 71 -13.66 -0.58 -4.64
CA PRO A 71 -14.01 0.17 -5.84
C PRO A 71 -13.09 -0.21 -7.01
N PRO A 72 -13.61 -0.41 -8.24
CA PRO A 72 -12.82 -0.87 -9.38
C PRO A 72 -11.78 0.16 -9.86
N SER A 73 -11.92 1.42 -9.45
CA SER A 73 -10.96 2.49 -9.74
C SER A 73 -9.70 2.45 -8.86
N VAL A 74 -9.74 1.74 -7.72
CA VAL A 74 -8.65 1.71 -6.75
C VAL A 74 -7.57 0.74 -7.22
N GLU A 75 -6.33 1.22 -7.30
CA GLU A 75 -5.18 0.36 -7.54
C GLU A 75 -4.61 -0.16 -6.21
N VAL A 76 -4.52 -1.48 -6.04
CA VAL A 76 -3.89 -2.08 -4.85
C VAL A 76 -2.40 -2.30 -5.12
N VAL A 77 -1.54 -1.80 -4.25
CA VAL A 77 -0.07 -1.83 -4.41
C VAL A 77 0.57 -2.48 -3.19
N GLN A 78 1.44 -3.46 -3.43
CA GLN A 78 2.35 -3.97 -2.42
C GLN A 78 3.67 -3.20 -2.48
N VAL A 79 3.93 -2.34 -1.48
CA VAL A 79 5.08 -1.41 -1.53
C VAL A 79 6.42 -2.12 -1.39
N THR A 80 6.47 -3.23 -0.64
CA THR A 80 7.69 -3.99 -0.39
C THR A 80 8.13 -4.83 -1.58
N ARG A 81 7.30 -4.96 -2.62
CA ARG A 81 7.59 -5.79 -3.80
C ARG A 81 8.09 -4.92 -4.95
N LEU A 82 9.37 -5.04 -5.27
CA LEU A 82 9.99 -4.36 -6.40
C LEU A 82 9.49 -4.92 -7.74
N PRO A 83 9.65 -4.17 -8.85
CA PRO A 83 9.19 -4.61 -10.17
C PRO A 83 9.81 -5.92 -10.67
N ASP A 84 11.03 -6.23 -10.25
CA ASP A 84 11.74 -7.49 -10.56
C ASP A 84 11.27 -8.68 -9.70
N GLY A 85 10.34 -8.45 -8.78
CA GLY A 85 9.80 -9.44 -7.85
C GLY A 85 10.56 -9.56 -6.54
N THR A 86 11.68 -8.84 -6.37
CA THR A 86 12.45 -8.81 -5.12
C THR A 86 11.63 -8.18 -4.00
N LEU A 87 11.69 -8.76 -2.80
CA LEU A 87 11.11 -8.16 -1.60
C LEU A 87 12.13 -7.28 -0.88
N MET A 88 11.72 -6.07 -0.50
CA MET A 88 12.53 -5.15 0.29
C MET A 88 11.74 -4.66 1.49
N ASP A 89 12.42 -4.62 2.65
CA ASP A 89 11.89 -4.07 3.88
C ASP A 89 11.41 -2.63 3.70
N ILE A 90 10.21 -2.32 4.23
CA ILE A 90 9.56 -1.02 4.06
C ILE A 90 10.39 0.13 4.65
N ARG A 91 11.17 -0.10 5.71
CA ARG A 91 12.04 0.93 6.30
C ARG A 91 13.22 1.22 5.40
N ARG A 92 13.78 0.18 4.77
CA ARG A 92 14.84 0.36 3.77
C ARG A 92 14.32 1.15 2.57
N LEU A 93 13.13 0.83 2.09
CA LEU A 93 12.47 1.60 1.02
C LEU A 93 12.23 3.06 1.42
N ALA A 94 11.71 3.29 2.62
CA ALA A 94 11.50 4.64 3.15
C ALA A 94 12.80 5.46 3.12
N ARG A 95 13.92 4.89 3.62
CA ARG A 95 15.23 5.56 3.58
C ARG A 95 15.71 5.85 2.16
N LEU A 96 15.54 4.92 1.22
CA LEU A 96 15.90 5.12 -0.18
C LEU A 96 15.05 6.20 -0.85
N ALA A 97 13.81 6.36 -0.40
CA ALA A 97 12.90 7.41 -0.84
C ALA A 97 13.13 8.75 -0.12
N GLY A 98 14.07 8.83 0.83
CA GLY A 98 14.29 10.05 1.62
C GLY A 98 13.25 10.30 2.72
N VAL A 99 12.42 9.30 3.04
CA VAL A 99 11.43 9.35 4.11
C VAL A 99 12.01 8.72 5.37
N ASP A 100 12.00 9.43 6.49
CA ASP A 100 12.48 8.88 7.76
C ASP A 100 11.50 7.80 8.29
N PRO A 101 11.89 6.52 8.41
CA PRO A 101 11.02 5.51 9.01
C PRO A 101 10.89 5.65 10.52
N GLY A 102 11.73 6.47 11.16
CA GLY A 102 11.83 6.59 12.61
C GLY A 102 12.70 5.50 13.26
N PRO A 103 12.94 5.62 14.58
CA PRO A 103 13.73 4.66 15.34
C PRO A 103 12.96 3.34 15.53
N GLY A 104 13.69 2.23 15.58
CA GLY A 104 13.11 0.92 15.91
C GLY A 104 12.07 0.38 14.92
N LYS A 105 11.26 -0.57 15.36
CA LYS A 105 10.18 -1.15 14.55
C LYS A 105 9.01 -0.15 14.45
N PRO A 106 8.52 0.19 13.24
CA PRO A 106 7.38 1.07 13.07
C PRO A 106 6.13 0.51 13.77
N SER A 107 5.32 1.40 14.34
CA SER A 107 3.96 1.05 14.76
C SER A 107 3.08 0.78 13.54
N PRO A 108 1.96 0.06 13.66
CA PRO A 108 1.09 -0.21 12.52
C PRO A 108 0.62 1.05 11.79
N GLY A 109 0.21 2.08 12.53
CA GLY A 109 -0.11 3.39 11.95
C GLY A 109 1.07 4.06 11.23
N ARG A 110 2.32 3.86 11.68
CA ARG A 110 3.51 4.36 10.98
C ARG A 110 3.80 3.54 9.73
N THR A 111 3.65 2.22 9.77
CA THR A 111 3.80 1.36 8.58
C THR A 111 2.77 1.73 7.53
N ALA A 112 1.49 1.89 7.90
CA ALA A 112 0.42 2.33 7.02
C ALA A 112 0.72 3.70 6.39
N TYR A 113 1.25 4.66 7.16
CA TYR A 113 1.71 5.93 6.62
C TYR A 113 2.85 5.76 5.62
N LEU A 114 3.90 5.01 5.98
CA LEU A 114 5.03 4.77 5.08
C LEU A 114 4.59 4.09 3.78
N ALA A 115 3.68 3.12 3.85
CA ALA A 115 3.12 2.47 2.68
C ALA A 115 2.37 3.47 1.80
N ALA A 116 1.53 4.33 2.38
CA ALA A 116 0.80 5.35 1.65
C ALA A 116 1.74 6.32 0.89
N ILE A 117 2.79 6.80 1.56
CA ILE A 117 3.77 7.73 0.98
C ILE A 117 4.62 7.04 -0.08
N LEU A 118 5.16 5.85 0.20
CA LEU A 118 5.97 5.11 -0.77
C LEU A 118 5.18 4.81 -2.05
N ALA A 119 3.92 4.40 -1.92
CA ALA A 119 3.07 4.16 -3.08
C ALA A 119 2.76 5.44 -3.86
N SER A 120 2.53 6.59 -3.19
CA SER A 120 2.33 7.87 -3.88
C SER A 120 3.57 8.35 -4.64
N MET A 121 4.76 7.95 -4.17
CA MET A 121 6.04 8.16 -4.86
C MET A 121 6.31 7.14 -5.99
N GLY A 122 5.45 6.14 -6.17
CA GLY A 122 5.55 5.13 -7.22
C GLY A 122 6.37 3.89 -6.87
N TYR A 123 6.64 3.65 -5.58
CA TYR A 123 7.26 2.40 -5.13
C TYR A 123 6.23 1.27 -5.01
N GLY A 124 6.70 0.06 -5.25
CA GLY A 124 5.91 -1.17 -5.14
C GLY A 124 5.46 -1.75 -6.46
N SER A 125 4.64 -2.80 -6.35
CA SER A 125 4.05 -3.49 -7.49
C SER A 125 2.53 -3.53 -7.37
N SER A 126 1.85 -3.28 -8.49
CA SER A 126 0.40 -3.44 -8.63
C SER A 126 -0.01 -4.88 -8.39
N VAL A 127 -1.05 -5.07 -7.60
CA VAL A 127 -1.61 -6.38 -7.24
C VAL A 127 -2.92 -6.51 -7.97
N ARG A 128 -2.90 -7.28 -9.06
CA ARG A 128 -4.11 -7.64 -9.79
C ARG A 128 -4.36 -9.12 -9.63
N TYR A 129 -5.56 -9.48 -9.23
CA TYR A 129 -6.00 -10.86 -9.33
C TYR A 129 -6.41 -11.11 -10.78
N VAL A 130 -5.55 -11.82 -11.52
CA VAL A 130 -5.92 -12.42 -12.80
C VAL A 130 -6.14 -13.89 -12.53
N GLU A 131 -7.37 -14.39 -12.74
CA GLU A 131 -7.60 -15.83 -12.86
C GLU A 131 -6.67 -16.35 -13.96
N GLU A 132 -5.66 -17.13 -13.54
CA GLU A 132 -4.73 -17.91 -14.35
C GLU A 132 -4.28 -17.33 -15.70
N ARG A 133 -3.55 -16.20 -15.67
CA ARG A 133 -2.40 -15.93 -16.55
C ARG A 133 -1.66 -14.70 -16.05
N THR A 134 -0.36 -14.86 -15.83
CA THR A 134 0.58 -13.78 -15.47
C THR A 134 0.37 -12.58 -16.38
N ARG A 135 -0.10 -11.46 -15.81
CA ARG A 135 -0.07 -10.15 -16.45
C ARG A 135 0.91 -9.27 -15.69
N ILE A 136 2.05 -9.04 -16.32
CA ILE A 136 3.03 -8.04 -15.89
C ILE A 136 2.39 -6.67 -16.16
N VAL A 137 2.15 -5.89 -15.10
CA VAL A 137 1.72 -4.49 -15.23
C VAL A 137 2.97 -3.62 -15.18
N VAL A 138 3.22 -2.91 -16.27
CA VAL A 138 4.35 -2.01 -16.46
C VAL A 138 4.16 -0.76 -15.61
N ALA A 139 5.06 -0.52 -14.66
CA ALA A 139 5.17 0.78 -13.98
C ALA A 139 5.96 1.75 -14.87
N ARG A 140 5.34 2.88 -15.22
CA ARG A 140 5.98 3.94 -16.01
C ARG A 140 6.99 4.69 -15.13
N ALA A 141 8.28 4.39 -15.27
CA ALA A 141 9.34 5.27 -14.79
C ALA A 141 9.25 6.61 -15.55
N ARG A 142 8.83 7.68 -14.87
CA ARG A 142 9.00 9.04 -15.41
C ARG A 142 10.49 9.36 -15.39
N ARG A 143 11.12 9.34 -16.55
CA ARG A 143 12.44 9.95 -16.80
C ARG A 143 12.34 11.45 -16.51
N LEU A 144 13.20 11.98 -15.65
CA LEU A 144 13.69 13.35 -15.79
C LEU A 144 15.02 13.28 -16.55
N LYS A 145 14.95 13.46 -17.88
CA LYS A 145 16.09 13.99 -18.63
C LYS A 145 16.23 15.46 -18.20
N HIS A 146 17.28 15.82 -17.48
CA HIS A 146 17.80 17.17 -17.59
C HIS A 146 18.69 17.18 -18.83
N GLY A 147 18.16 17.75 -19.91
CA GLY A 147 18.96 18.09 -21.07
C GLY A 147 19.94 19.18 -20.67
N GLY A 148 21.21 18.97 -20.98
CA GLY A 148 22.17 20.07 -21.01
C GLY A 148 21.80 21.03 -22.13
N MET A 149 21.77 22.32 -21.80
CA MET A 149 21.87 23.41 -22.76
C MET A 149 22.56 24.59 -22.05
N SER A 150 23.87 24.69 -22.23
CA SER A 150 24.63 25.86 -22.70
C SER A 150 26.13 25.55 -22.60
#